data_AF-Q0IC09-F1
#
_entry.id   AF-Q0IC09-F1
#
_cell.length_a   1.000
_cell.length_b   1.000
_cell.length_c   1.000
_cell.angle_alpha   90.00
_cell.angle_beta   90.00
_cell.angle_gamma   90.00
#
_symmetry.space_group_name_H-M   'P 1'
#
loop_
_entity.id
_entity.type
_entity.pdbx_description
1 polymer ?
#
loop_
_entity_poly.entity_id
_entity_poly.type
_entity_poly.pdbx_seq_one_letter_code
_entity_poly.pdbx_strand_id
1 'polypeptide(L)'
;MVTPSLMLLSFILSIGLIPASQAKDPAALKLGKCDPAGAVKTLDTGLRKGKSLNDSMTMVIQSKQFDGSNACITFIREASMDQRETFPYVFKKLWME
;
A
#
# COMPACT_ATOMS: atom_id res chain seq x y z
N MET A 1 -16.43 -22.14 63.36
CA MET A 1 -17.24 -21.50 62.30
C MET A 1 -16.45 -21.60 61.02
N VAL A 2 -16.89 -22.47 60.11
CA VAL A 2 -16.20 -22.82 58.87
C VAL A 2 -16.72 -21.90 57.75
N THR A 3 -15.79 -21.34 57.00
CA THR A 3 -15.92 -20.58 55.76
C THR A 3 -16.92 -21.17 54.78
N PRO A 4 -17.80 -20.37 54.14
CA PRO A 4 -18.42 -20.78 52.88
C PRO A 4 -17.43 -20.52 51.75
N SER A 5 -16.50 -21.46 51.58
CA SER A 5 -15.77 -21.66 50.33
C SER A 5 -16.73 -22.18 49.27
N LEU A 6 -16.54 -21.67 48.05
CA LEU A 6 -16.94 -22.29 46.78
C LEU A 6 -18.44 -22.55 46.60
N MET A 7 -19.03 -21.84 45.64
CA MET A 7 -19.98 -22.32 44.63
C MET A 7 -20.81 -21.11 44.22
N LEU A 8 -20.34 -20.36 43.22
CA LEU A 8 -21.15 -19.52 42.30
C LEU A 8 -20.27 -18.73 41.31
N LEU A 9 -19.07 -19.23 40.96
CA LEU A 9 -18.38 -18.82 39.74
C LEU A 9 -18.79 -19.75 38.59
N SER A 10 -20.03 -19.60 38.14
CA SER A 10 -20.47 -20.08 36.83
C SER A 10 -20.58 -18.85 35.92
N PHE A 11 -19.44 -18.31 35.52
CA PHE A 11 -19.38 -17.37 34.40
C PHE A 11 -19.58 -18.20 33.14
N ILE A 12 -20.79 -18.12 32.59
CA ILE A 12 -21.16 -18.79 31.35
C ILE A 12 -20.20 -18.28 30.27
N LEU A 13 -19.34 -19.17 29.76
CA LEU A 13 -18.60 -18.99 28.51
C LEU A 13 -19.61 -18.99 27.36
N SER A 14 -20.39 -17.91 27.27
CA SER A 14 -21.08 -17.54 26.06
C SER A 14 -20.00 -17.07 25.09
N ILE A 15 -19.38 -18.03 24.40
CA ILE A 15 -18.70 -17.76 23.14
C ILE A 15 -19.84 -17.31 22.22
N GLY A 16 -20.13 -16.01 22.28
CA GLY A 16 -20.86 -15.33 21.23
C GLY A 16 -20.07 -15.64 19.97
N LEU A 17 -20.68 -16.47 19.13
CA LEU A 17 -20.24 -16.72 17.77
C LEU A 17 -20.19 -15.33 17.12
N ILE A 18 -19.02 -14.68 17.17
CA ILE A 18 -18.79 -13.45 16.43
C ILE A 18 -19.05 -13.88 14.99
N PRO A 19 -20.08 -13.36 14.32
CA PRO A 19 -20.23 -13.64 12.90
C PRO A 19 -18.92 -13.14 12.31
N ALA A 20 -18.11 -14.08 11.79
CA ALA A 20 -16.94 -13.76 11.02
C ALA A 20 -17.45 -12.80 9.96
N SER A 21 -17.21 -11.51 10.19
CA SER A 21 -17.62 -10.46 9.28
C SER A 21 -17.04 -10.90 7.96
N GLN A 22 -17.90 -11.05 6.96
CA GLN A 22 -17.49 -11.29 5.59
C GLN A 22 -16.61 -10.11 5.19
N ALA A 23 -15.33 -10.17 5.54
CA ALA A 23 -14.30 -9.37 4.94
C ALA A 23 -14.33 -9.85 3.50
N LYS A 24 -15.07 -9.12 2.67
CA LYS A 24 -15.09 -9.27 1.23
C LYS A 24 -13.63 -9.25 0.83
N ASP A 25 -13.07 -10.40 0.48
CA ASP A 25 -11.65 -10.54 0.19
C ASP A 25 -11.27 -9.39 -0.71
N PRO A 26 -10.34 -8.49 -0.28
CA PRO A 26 -9.97 -7.36 -1.10
C PRO A 26 -9.51 -7.92 -2.43
N ALA A 27 -10.22 -7.55 -3.50
CA ALA A 27 -9.98 -8.06 -4.83
C ALA A 27 -8.47 -8.06 -5.09
N ALA A 28 -7.91 -9.24 -5.41
CA ALA A 28 -6.48 -9.42 -5.54
C ALA A 28 -5.89 -8.29 -6.40
N LEU A 29 -4.94 -7.55 -5.83
CA LEU A 29 -4.30 -6.41 -6.49
C LEU A 29 -3.58 -6.94 -7.74
N LYS A 30 -4.19 -6.74 -8.92
CA LYS A 30 -3.58 -7.19 -10.17
C LYS A 30 -2.38 -6.30 -10.49
N LEU A 31 -1.18 -6.79 -10.25
CA LEU A 31 0.06 -6.10 -10.63
C LEU A 31 0.32 -6.23 -12.14
N GLY A 32 1.19 -5.38 -12.66
CA GLY A 32 1.57 -5.35 -14.07
C GLY A 32 3.00 -5.82 -14.31
N LYS A 33 3.62 -5.29 -15.37
CA LYS A 33 5.06 -5.45 -15.61
C LYS A 33 5.79 -4.23 -15.05
N CYS A 34 7.10 -4.38 -14.79
CA CYS A 34 7.92 -3.21 -14.51
C CYS A 34 8.06 -2.36 -15.78
N ASP A 35 7.52 -1.14 -15.75
CA ASP A 35 7.69 -0.11 -16.77
C ASP A 35 8.25 1.16 -16.11
N PRO A 36 9.57 1.28 -15.94
CA PRO A 36 10.19 2.39 -15.22
C PRO A 36 9.88 3.76 -15.83
N ALA A 37 10.00 3.89 -17.15
CA ALA A 37 9.78 5.16 -17.83
C ALA A 37 8.32 5.60 -17.75
N GLY A 38 7.38 4.68 -17.97
CA GLY A 38 5.96 4.97 -17.83
C GLY A 38 5.57 5.28 -16.38
N ALA A 39 6.14 4.56 -15.40
CA ALA A 39 5.92 4.83 -13.99
C ALA A 39 6.42 6.22 -13.57
N VAL A 40 7.59 6.66 -14.04
CA VAL A 40 8.13 8.01 -13.81
C VAL A 40 7.14 9.07 -14.33
N LYS A 41 6.65 8.92 -15.57
CA LYS A 41 5.64 9.83 -16.15
C LYS A 41 4.34 9.87 -15.33
N THR A 42 3.87 8.73 -14.88
CA THR A 42 2.65 8.61 -14.07
C THR A 42 2.82 9.25 -12.68
N LEU A 43 3.97 8.99 -12.03
CA LEU A 43 4.33 9.60 -10.75
C LEU A 43 4.41 11.12 -10.85
N ASP A 44 5.12 11.64 -11.85
CA ASP A 44 5.25 13.08 -12.07
C ASP A 44 3.88 13.74 -12.31
N THR A 45 3.01 13.09 -13.10
CA THR A 45 1.65 13.55 -13.32
C THR A 45 0.83 13.64 -12.02
N GLY A 46 0.98 12.67 -11.12
CA GLY A 46 0.31 12.69 -9.82
C GLY A 46 0.83 13.80 -8.92
N LEU A 47 2.16 13.89 -8.78
CA LEU A 47 2.84 14.89 -7.95
C LEU A 47 2.57 16.32 -8.44
N ARG A 48 2.57 16.56 -9.75
CA ARG A 48 2.22 17.87 -10.34
C ARG A 48 0.78 18.29 -10.04
N LYS A 49 -0.13 17.33 -9.80
CA LYS A 49 -1.51 17.58 -9.37
C LYS A 49 -1.65 17.72 -7.85
N GLY A 50 -0.54 17.78 -7.11
CA GLY A 50 -0.53 17.91 -5.65
C GLY A 50 -0.83 16.62 -4.89
N LYS A 51 -0.81 15.46 -5.56
CA LYS A 51 -1.01 14.18 -4.88
C LYS A 51 0.21 13.79 -4.04
N SER A 52 0.01 12.98 -3.01
CA SER A 52 1.10 12.38 -2.26
C SER A 52 1.88 11.37 -3.13
N LEU A 53 3.08 11.00 -2.69
CA LEU A 53 3.86 9.95 -3.35
C LEU A 53 3.11 8.61 -3.34
N ASN A 54 2.42 8.29 -2.25
CA ASN A 54 1.65 7.05 -2.11
C ASN A 54 0.43 7.01 -3.06
N ASP A 55 -0.30 8.12 -3.18
CA ASP A 55 -1.40 8.23 -4.13
C ASP A 55 -0.92 8.13 -5.58
N SER A 56 0.23 8.74 -5.86
CA SER A 56 0.86 8.67 -7.19
C SER A 56 1.34 7.26 -7.50
N MET A 57 1.89 6.53 -6.52
CA MET A 57 2.26 5.13 -6.68
C MET A 57 1.05 4.23 -6.89
N THR A 58 -0.09 4.55 -6.26
CA THR A 58 -1.36 3.86 -6.53
C THR A 58 -1.76 4.01 -7.99
N MET A 59 -1.53 5.18 -8.61
CA MET A 59 -1.78 5.38 -10.04
C MET A 59 -0.87 4.52 -10.93
N VAL A 60 0.40 4.32 -10.54
CA VAL A 60 1.35 3.43 -11.25
C VAL A 60 0.84 1.98 -11.22
N ILE A 61 0.39 1.50 -10.05
CA ILE A 61 -0.17 0.15 -9.87
C ILE A 61 -1.45 -0.02 -10.71
N GLN A 62 -2.35 0.96 -10.67
CA GLN A 62 -3.57 0.96 -11.47
C GLN A 62 -3.28 0.92 -12.97
N SER A 63 -2.21 1.59 -13.40
CA SER A 63 -1.74 1.63 -14.79
C SER A 63 -0.94 0.39 -15.22
N LYS A 64 -0.76 -0.61 -14.33
CA LYS A 64 -0.02 -1.86 -14.59
C LYS A 64 1.47 -1.63 -14.95
N GLN A 65 2.08 -0.59 -14.38
CA GLN A 65 3.48 -0.22 -14.60
C GLN A 65 4.41 -0.68 -13.47
N PHE A 66 3.88 -1.41 -12.49
CA PHE A 66 4.62 -1.96 -11.35
C PHE A 66 4.32 -3.44 -11.17
N ASP A 67 5.37 -4.24 -10.96
CA ASP A 67 5.29 -5.69 -10.80
C ASP A 67 5.37 -6.16 -9.34
N GLY A 68 5.51 -5.24 -8.37
CA GLY A 68 5.61 -5.57 -6.96
C GLY A 68 7.05 -5.75 -6.46
N SER A 69 8.05 -5.75 -7.33
CA SER A 69 9.42 -6.03 -6.95
C SER A 69 10.18 -4.79 -6.47
N ASN A 70 11.08 -4.97 -5.50
CA ASN A 70 12.03 -3.93 -5.10
C ASN A 70 12.97 -3.54 -6.25
N ALA A 71 13.31 -4.48 -7.14
CA ALA A 71 14.10 -4.20 -8.33
C ALA A 71 13.41 -3.16 -9.23
N CYS A 72 12.09 -3.29 -9.42
CA CYS A 72 11.34 -2.31 -10.19
C CYS A 72 11.33 -0.92 -9.54
N ILE A 73 11.26 -0.84 -8.21
CA ILE A 73 11.39 0.45 -7.49
C ILE A 73 12.74 1.10 -7.79
N THR A 74 13.84 0.33 -7.74
CA THR A 74 15.17 0.82 -8.08
C THR A 74 15.21 1.36 -9.50
N PHE A 75 14.70 0.61 -10.49
CA PHE A 75 14.68 1.07 -11.88
C PHE A 75 13.81 2.31 -12.09
N ILE A 76 12.67 2.44 -11.41
CA ILE A 76 11.85 3.66 -11.44
C ILE A 76 12.66 4.85 -10.90
N ARG A 77 13.39 4.64 -9.80
CA ARG A 77 14.23 5.66 -9.18
C ARG A 77 15.35 6.10 -10.13
N GLU A 78 16.07 5.15 -10.74
CA GLU A 78 17.13 5.42 -11.73
C GLU A 78 16.57 6.14 -12.96
N ALA A 79 15.47 5.65 -13.53
CA ALA A 79 14.81 6.27 -14.67
C ALA A 79 14.35 7.71 -14.37
N SER A 80 14.04 8.04 -13.11
CA SER A 80 13.72 9.43 -12.71
C SER A 80 14.95 10.34 -12.67
N MET A 81 16.15 9.81 -12.41
CA MET A 81 17.41 10.57 -12.54
C MET A 81 17.70 10.90 -14.00
N ASP A 82 17.53 9.90 -14.87
CA ASP A 82 17.79 10.04 -16.30
C ASP A 82 16.82 11.03 -16.94
N GLN A 83 15.56 11.03 -16.50
CA GLN A 83 14.50 11.89 -17.02
C GLN A 83 14.24 13.14 -16.18
N ARG A 84 15.17 13.52 -15.28
CA ARG A 84 14.99 14.60 -14.28
C ARG A 84 14.56 15.94 -14.86
N GLU A 85 14.98 16.26 -16.08
CA GLU A 85 14.63 17.52 -16.76
C GLU A 85 13.22 17.48 -17.33
N THR A 86 12.76 16.30 -17.76
CA THR A 86 11.41 16.10 -18.34
C THR A 86 10.35 15.92 -17.26
N PHE A 87 10.70 15.26 -16.16
CA PHE A 87 9.81 14.93 -15.05
C PHE A 87 10.38 15.44 -13.71
N PRO A 88 10.43 16.77 -13.51
CA PRO A 88 11.14 17.37 -12.38
C PRO A 88 10.46 17.15 -11.03
N TYR A 89 9.14 16.93 -10.98
CA TYR A 89 8.43 16.75 -9.71
C TYR A 89 8.74 15.39 -9.10
N VAL A 90 8.72 14.32 -9.91
CA VAL A 90 9.11 12.98 -9.43
C VAL A 90 10.59 12.91 -9.10
N PHE A 91 11.46 13.53 -9.91
CA PHE A 91 12.89 13.61 -9.59
C PHE A 91 13.12 14.27 -8.23
N LYS A 92 12.57 15.48 -8.03
CA LYS A 92 12.67 16.19 -6.76
C LYS A 92 12.18 15.33 -5.61
N LYS A 93 11.02 14.69 -5.77
CA LYS A 93 10.38 13.90 -4.71
C LYS A 93 11.15 12.63 -4.32
N LEU A 94 11.89 12.01 -5.25
CA LEU A 94 12.59 10.76 -5.00
C LEU A 94 14.08 10.93 -4.63
N TRP A 95 14.65 12.11 -4.90
CA TRP A 95 16.10 12.31 -4.75
C TRP A 95 16.48 13.50 -3.89
N MET A 96 15.61 14.49 -3.72
CA MET A 96 15.92 15.72 -2.98
C MET A 96 15.05 15.93 -1.73
N GLU A 97 14.03 15.09 -1.54
CA GLU A 97 13.14 15.06 -0.37
C GLU A 97 13.23 13.69 0.30
#